data_AF-A0A524G8A2-F1
#
_entry.id   AF-A0A524G8A2-F1
#
_cell.length_a   1.000
_cell.length_b   1.000
_cell.length_c   1.000
_cell.angle_alpha   90.00
_cell.angle_beta   90.00
_cell.angle_gamma   90.00
#
_symmetry.space_group_name_H-M   'P 1'
#
loop_
_entity.id
_entity.type
_entity.pdbx_description
1 polymer ?
#
loop_
_entity_poly.entity_id
_entity_poly.type
_entity_poly.pdbx_seq_one_letter_code
_entity_poly.pdbx_strand_id
1 'polypeptide(L)'
;MEDVTARITMSTLSRNAQCVLKILETVGALTTTEILEIARTEDFADLCTDCVGGDTIAATANHLVERGFVTRQFGKGGYRWQLVRK
;
A
#
# COMPACT_ATOMS: atom_id res chain seq x y z
N MET A 1 -10.91 20.09 -10.26
CA MET A 1 -10.21 19.21 -11.22
C MET A 1 -9.83 17.96 -10.45
N GLU A 2 -10.58 16.87 -10.61
CA GLU A 2 -10.15 15.58 -10.09
C GLU A 2 -8.89 15.14 -10.87
N ASP A 3 -7.89 14.70 -10.13
CA ASP A 3 -6.54 14.41 -10.60
C ASP A 3 -6.54 13.19 -11.55
N VAL A 4 -6.68 13.46 -12.85
CA VAL A 4 -6.64 12.45 -13.92
C VAL A 4 -5.27 11.73 -13.93
N THR A 5 -4.21 12.41 -13.48
CA THR A 5 -2.85 11.87 -13.39
C THR A 5 -2.74 10.76 -12.34
N ALA A 6 -3.37 10.89 -11.16
CA ALA A 6 -3.39 9.90 -10.10
C ALA A 6 -4.10 8.62 -10.53
N ARG A 7 -5.23 8.76 -11.25
CA ARG A 7 -5.95 7.61 -11.82
C ARG A 7 -5.11 6.87 -12.86
N ILE A 8 -4.39 7.59 -13.73
CA ILE A 8 -3.49 6.98 -14.72
C ILE A 8 -2.31 6.28 -14.03
N THR A 9 -1.74 6.89 -12.97
CA THR A 9 -0.64 6.24 -12.23
C THR A 9 -1.08 4.94 -11.58
N MET A 10 -2.25 4.89 -10.94
CA MET A 10 -2.76 3.66 -10.29
C MET A 10 -2.97 2.51 -11.28
N SER A 11 -3.50 2.77 -12.47
CA SER A 11 -3.70 1.73 -13.50
C SER A 11 -2.39 1.10 -14.03
N THR A 12 -1.24 1.76 -13.84
CA THR A 12 0.08 1.23 -14.23
C THR A 12 0.80 0.47 -13.12
N LEU A 13 0.24 0.44 -11.91
CA LEU A 13 0.81 -0.26 -10.77
C LEU A 13 0.47 -1.75 -10.81
N SER A 14 1.34 -2.59 -10.25
CA SER A 14 1.00 -4.00 -9.99
C SER A 14 -0.18 -4.10 -9.04
N ARG A 15 -0.91 -5.22 -9.06
CA ARG A 15 -2.05 -5.44 -8.16
C ARG A 15 -1.66 -5.31 -6.68
N ASN A 16 -0.47 -5.79 -6.30
CA ASN A 16 0.06 -5.62 -4.94
C ASN A 16 0.28 -4.14 -4.59
N ALA A 17 0.78 -3.34 -5.53
CA ALA A 17 0.96 -1.90 -5.30
C ALA A 17 -0.41 -1.19 -5.18
N GLN A 18 -1.39 -1.54 -6.02
CA GLN A 18 -2.75 -1.00 -5.92
C GLN A 18 -3.40 -1.38 -4.59
N CYS A 19 -3.30 -2.64 -4.18
CA CYS A 19 -3.76 -3.15 -2.89
C CYS A 19 -3.17 -2.36 -1.73
N VAL A 20 -1.84 -2.26 -1.65
CA VAL A 20 -1.14 -1.54 -0.56
C VAL A 20 -1.59 -0.08 -0.50
N LEU A 21 -1.66 0.62 -1.63
CA LEU A 21 -2.10 2.01 -1.65
C LEU A 21 -3.56 2.15 -1.21
N LYS A 22 -4.45 1.26 -1.66
CA LYS A 22 -5.86 1.31 -1.28
C LYS A 22 -6.08 1.06 0.20
N ILE A 23 -5.33 0.12 0.79
CA ILE A 23 -5.36 -0.13 2.23
C ILE A 23 -4.90 1.10 3.00
N LEU A 24 -3.76 1.70 2.61
CA LEU A 24 -3.21 2.90 3.27
C LEU A 24 -4.10 4.13 3.08
N GLU A 25 -4.80 4.24 1.95
CA GLU A 25 -5.80 5.29 1.70
C GLU A 25 -6.98 5.17 2.66
N THR A 26 -7.44 3.94 2.89
CA THR A 26 -8.65 3.65 3.66
C THR A 26 -8.38 3.71 5.17
N VAL A 27 -7.28 3.11 5.63
CA VAL A 27 -7.01 2.90 7.07
C VAL A 27 -5.98 3.89 7.62
N GLY A 28 -5.05 4.37 6.79
CA GLY A 28 -3.96 5.24 7.20
C GLY A 28 -2.64 4.50 7.41
N ALA A 29 -1.83 4.94 8.38
CA ALA A 29 -0.47 4.46 8.56
C ALA A 29 -0.42 3.07 9.22
N LEU A 30 0.24 2.10 8.59
CA LEU A 30 0.24 0.69 8.99
C LEU A 30 1.62 0.04 8.86
N THR A 31 1.87 -0.99 9.65
CA THR A 31 3.00 -1.91 9.52
C THR A 31 2.75 -2.95 8.42
N THR A 32 3.81 -3.62 7.97
CA THR A 32 3.69 -4.72 6.99
C THR A 32 2.72 -5.81 7.43
N THR A 33 2.75 -6.18 8.72
CA THR A 33 1.87 -7.20 9.29
C THR A 33 0.41 -6.75 9.28
N GLU A 34 0.14 -5.52 9.71
CA GLU A 34 -1.22 -4.97 9.70
C GLU A 34 -1.78 -4.89 8.26
N ILE A 35 -0.95 -4.50 7.28
CA ILE A 35 -1.35 -4.52 5.86
C ILE A 35 -1.68 -5.94 5.40
N LEU A 36 -0.87 -6.93 5.77
CA LEU A 36 -1.12 -8.33 5.41
C LEU A 36 -2.42 -8.87 6.02
N GLU A 37 -2.73 -8.48 7.26
CA GLU A 37 -3.97 -8.84 7.93
C GLU A 37 -5.18 -8.20 7.25
N ILE A 38 -5.12 -6.90 6.94
CA ILE A 38 -6.20 -6.19 6.26
C ILE A 38 -6.40 -6.71 4.83
N ALA A 39 -5.32 -7.02 4.11
CA ALA A 39 -5.38 -7.58 2.76
C ALA A 39 -6.14 -8.92 2.67
N ARG A 40 -6.29 -9.63 3.80
CA ARG A 40 -7.05 -10.89 3.89
C ARG A 40 -8.53 -10.70 4.24
N THR A 41 -8.94 -9.48 4.55
CA THR A 41 -10.35 -9.17 4.83
C THR A 41 -11.17 -9.16 3.54
N GLU A 42 -12.46 -9.43 3.65
CA GLU A 42 -13.38 -9.49 2.50
C GLU A 42 -13.40 -8.18 1.70
N ASP A 43 -13.26 -7.03 2.39
CA ASP A 43 -13.23 -5.70 1.78
C ASP A 43 -12.08 -5.50 0.77
N PHE A 44 -11.02 -6.29 0.87
CA PHE A 44 -9.81 -6.17 0.06
C PHE A 44 -9.43 -7.42 -0.71
N ALA A 45 -10.11 -8.56 -0.50
CA ALA A 45 -9.76 -9.85 -1.08
C ALA A 45 -9.73 -9.82 -2.63
N ASP A 46 -10.64 -9.08 -3.26
CA ASP A 46 -10.71 -8.92 -4.72
C ASP A 46 -9.55 -8.12 -5.30
N LEU A 47 -9.02 -7.16 -4.53
CA LEU A 47 -7.91 -6.28 -4.95
C LEU A 47 -6.55 -6.89 -4.60
N CYS A 48 -6.47 -7.57 -3.46
CA CYS A 48 -5.25 -8.08 -2.85
C CYS A 48 -5.04 -9.58 -3.12
N THR A 49 -5.66 -10.13 -4.18
CA THR A 49 -5.66 -11.56 -4.49
C THR A 49 -4.25 -12.15 -4.62
N ASP A 50 -3.28 -11.33 -5.00
CA ASP A 50 -1.87 -11.71 -5.25
C ASP A 50 -0.90 -11.25 -4.14
N CYS A 51 -1.42 -10.78 -2.99
CA CYS A 51 -0.60 -10.37 -1.85
C CYS A 51 -0.06 -11.59 -1.09
N VAL A 52 0.97 -12.20 -1.67
CA VAL A 52 1.61 -13.42 -1.13
C VAL A 52 2.70 -13.04 -0.12
N GLY A 53 2.29 -12.86 1.14
CA GLY A 53 3.20 -12.80 2.28
C GLY A 53 3.83 -11.45 2.59
N GLY A 54 4.35 -11.33 3.81
CA GLY A 54 4.88 -10.07 4.36
C GLY A 54 6.07 -9.52 3.57
N ASP A 55 6.94 -10.38 3.04
CA ASP A 55 8.12 -9.95 2.27
C ASP A 55 7.73 -9.27 0.95
N THR A 56 6.72 -9.82 0.25
CA THR A 56 6.19 -9.22 -0.99
C THR A 56 5.57 -7.85 -0.72
N ILE A 57 4.83 -7.71 0.39
CA ILE A 57 4.24 -6.42 0.79
C ILE A 57 5.36 -5.43 1.14
N ALA A 58 6.36 -5.84 1.92
CA ALA A 58 7.48 -4.98 2.28
C ALA A 58 8.28 -4.51 1.05
N ALA A 59 8.57 -5.41 0.11
CA ALA A 59 9.25 -5.06 -1.15
C ALA A 59 8.40 -4.08 -1.98
N THR A 60 7.10 -4.35 -2.11
CA THR A 60 6.16 -3.48 -2.83
C THR A 60 6.08 -2.09 -2.18
N ALA A 61 5.96 -2.02 -0.85
CA ALA A 61 5.91 -0.77 -0.13
C ALA A 61 7.21 0.04 -0.28
N ASN A 62 8.38 -0.61 -0.26
CA ASN A 62 9.65 0.07 -0.55
C ASN A 62 9.69 0.62 -1.98
N HIS A 63 9.24 -0.13 -2.99
CA HIS A 63 9.12 0.41 -4.36
C HIS A 63 8.17 1.60 -4.45
N LEU A 64 7.08 1.61 -3.67
CA LEU A 64 6.18 2.77 -3.59
C LEU A 64 6.83 3.98 -2.90
N VAL A 65 7.76 3.75 -1.98
CA VAL A 65 8.58 4.81 -1.38
C VAL A 65 9.54 5.42 -2.41
N GLU A 66 10.24 4.59 -3.18
CA GLU A 66 11.14 5.04 -4.26
C GLU A 66 10.41 5.90 -5.31
N ARG A 67 9.13 5.59 -5.53
CA ARG A 67 8.26 6.30 -6.47
C ARG A 67 7.52 7.51 -5.86
N GLY A 68 7.70 7.77 -4.57
CA GLY A 68 7.12 8.92 -3.88
C GLY A 68 5.62 8.82 -3.57
N PHE A 69 5.03 7.62 -3.59
CA PHE A 69 3.62 7.41 -3.20
C PHE A 69 3.45 7.17 -1.70
N VAL A 70 4.45 6.55 -1.07
CA VAL A 70 4.44 6.14 0.33
C VAL A 70 5.68 6.69 1.04
N THR A 71 5.57 6.98 2.33
CA THR A 71 6.71 7.20 3.23
C THR A 71 6.79 6.08 4.24
N ARG A 72 7.99 5.81 4.74
CA ARG A 72 8.18 4.92 5.89
C ARG A 72 8.69 5.70 7.10
N GLN A 73 8.13 5.41 8.26
CA GLN A 73 8.61 5.91 9.54
C GLN A 73 8.95 4.73 10.45
N PHE A 74 10.10 4.76 11.09
CA PHE A 74 10.46 3.75 12.08
C PHE A 74 9.73 4.05 13.40
N GLY A 75 9.08 3.03 13.97
CA GLY A 75 8.33 3.16 15.21
C GLY A 75 8.22 1.84 15.97
N LYS A 76 7.33 1.82 16.98
CA LYS A 76 7.06 0.60 17.76
C LYS A 76 6.46 -0.46 16.85
N GLY A 77 7.09 -1.64 16.79
CA GLY A 77 6.66 -2.74 15.92
C GLY A 77 7.26 -2.73 14.51
N GLY A 78 8.19 -1.81 14.21
CA GLY A 78 8.92 -1.78 12.94
C GLY A 78 8.60 -0.55 12.09
N TYR A 79 8.74 -0.69 10.77
CA TYR A 79 8.39 0.37 9.83
C TYR A 79 6.87 0.50 9.68
N ARG A 80 6.39 1.74 9.75
CA ARG A 80 5.03 2.13 9.38
C ARG A 80 5.04 2.82 8.04
N TRP A 81 4.22 2.32 7.14
CA TRP A 81 3.99 2.82 5.80
C TRP A 81 2.82 3.80 5.84
N GLN A 82 2.94 4.93 5.15
CA GLN A 82 1.91 5.95 5.09
C GLN A 82 1.89 6.60 3.72
N LEU A 83 0.71 6.94 3.20
CA LEU A 83 0.61 7.70 1.95
C LEU A 83 1.24 9.10 2.09
N VAL A 84 1.97 9.50 1.05
CA VAL A 84 2.35 10.91 0.85
C VAL A 84 1.07 11.66 0.47
N ARG A 85 0.51 12.48 1.37
CA ARG A 85 -0.57 13.39 1.00
C ARG A 85 0.04 14.61 0.30
N LYS A 86 -0.45 14.92 -0.91
CA LYS A 86 -0.24 16.19 -1.60
C LYS A 86 -1.41 17.12 -1.30
#